data_AF-A0A536T104-F1
#
_entry.id   AF-A0A536T104-F1
#
_cell.length_a   1.000
_cell.length_b   1.000
_cell.length_c   1.000
_cell.angle_alpha   90.00
_cell.angle_beta   90.00
_cell.angle_gamma   90.00
#
_symmetry.space_group_name_H-M   'P 1'
#
loop_
_entity.id
_entity.type
_entity.pdbx_description
1 polymer ?
#
loop_
_entity_poly.entity_id
_entity_poly.type
_entity_poly.pdbx_seq_one_letter_code
_entity_poly.pdbx_strand_id
1 'polypeptide(L)'
;MPAGSREARSPEAGLKAGRLAENVMHFARLLRAAGLRIGPDRVVDCVQALEIAGPQRREDWYWTMSAVLLSRQEQRPIFDQAFQIFWRDPKLAERMMQVLLPKAHGRAA
;
A
#
# COMPACT_ATOMS: atom_id res chain seq x y z
N MET A 1 5.11 21.26 -33.80
CA MET A 1 4.41 21.26 -32.50
C MET A 1 3.71 19.92 -32.32
N PRO A 2 4.07 19.15 -31.29
CA PRO A 2 3.04 18.69 -30.36
C PRO A 2 3.35 19.09 -28.91
N ALA A 3 2.26 19.27 -28.18
CA ALA A 3 2.16 19.93 -26.89
C ALA A 3 2.94 19.24 -25.78
N GLY A 4 3.64 20.07 -24.98
CA GLY A 4 4.15 19.69 -23.68
C GLY A 4 3.03 19.23 -22.77
N SER A 5 2.99 17.92 -22.52
CA SER A 5 2.29 17.34 -21.37
C SER A 5 3.33 17.10 -20.29
N ARG A 6 3.78 18.25 -19.75
CA ARG A 6 4.27 18.50 -18.40
C ARG A 6 4.48 17.22 -17.58
N GLU A 7 5.76 16.86 -17.49
CA GLU A 7 6.37 15.97 -16.50
C GLU A 7 5.38 15.59 -15.40
N ALA A 8 4.82 14.37 -15.52
CA ALA A 8 4.16 13.72 -14.41
C ALA A 8 5.23 13.55 -13.33
N ARG A 9 5.34 14.56 -12.48
CA ARG A 9 6.24 14.72 -11.34
C ARG A 9 6.71 13.35 -10.87
N SER A 10 7.94 13.04 -11.20
CA SER A 10 8.65 11.84 -10.78
C SER A 10 8.41 11.61 -9.29
N PRO A 11 8.02 10.40 -8.85
CA PRO A 11 7.91 10.09 -7.44
C PRO A 11 9.32 9.94 -6.87
N GLU A 12 10.08 11.04 -6.79
CA GLU A 12 11.36 11.09 -6.07
C GLU A 12 11.16 10.84 -4.55
N ALA A 13 9.91 10.76 -4.11
CA ALA A 13 9.50 10.49 -2.74
C ALA A 13 8.83 9.11 -2.59
N GLY A 14 9.29 8.10 -3.34
CA GLY A 14 8.94 6.70 -3.11
C GLY A 14 9.44 6.25 -1.73
N LEU A 15 8.69 6.61 -0.68
CA LEU A 15 8.50 5.83 0.54
C LEU A 15 9.80 5.15 1.05
N LYS A 16 10.90 5.92 1.15
CA LYS A 16 12.30 5.50 1.41
C LYS A 16 12.53 3.99 1.23
N ALA A 17 13.16 3.60 0.13
CA ALA A 17 13.53 2.23 -0.27
C ALA A 17 14.18 1.30 0.80
N GLY A 18 14.40 1.75 2.05
CA GLY A 18 14.72 0.92 3.21
C GLY A 18 13.52 0.48 4.08
N ARG A 19 12.27 0.68 3.65
CA ARG A 19 11.05 0.39 4.46
C ARG A 19 9.98 -0.45 3.71
N LEU A 20 10.37 -1.28 2.75
CA LEU A 20 9.44 -2.11 1.95
C LEU A 20 8.42 -2.85 2.83
N ALA A 21 8.88 -3.57 3.85
CA ALA A 21 8.01 -4.31 4.76
C ALA A 21 7.04 -3.40 5.53
N GLU A 22 7.46 -2.23 5.99
CA GLU A 22 6.56 -1.26 6.65
C GLU A 22 5.45 -0.82 5.70
N ASN A 23 5.80 -0.52 4.45
CA ASN A 23 4.88 -0.04 3.44
C ASN A 23 3.82 -1.10 3.10
N VAL A 24 4.25 -2.36 2.93
CA VAL A 24 3.35 -3.50 2.75
C VAL A 24 2.44 -3.68 3.97
N MET A 25 2.98 -3.59 5.19
CA MET A 25 2.19 -3.65 6.43
C MET A 25 1.14 -2.53 6.53
N HIS A 26 1.50 -1.29 6.15
CA HIS A 26 0.57 -0.17 6.09
C HIS A 26 -0.57 -0.45 5.12
N PHE A 27 -0.25 -0.88 3.90
CA PHE A 27 -1.28 -1.20 2.91
C PHE A 27 -2.17 -2.37 3.36
N ALA A 28 -1.60 -3.42 3.95
CA ALA A 28 -2.38 -4.52 4.52
C ALA A 28 -3.29 -4.08 5.68
N ARG A 29 -2.91 -3.07 6.46
CA ARG A 29 -3.79 -2.44 7.46
C ARG A 29 -4.93 -1.66 6.80
N LEU A 30 -4.66 -0.92 5.72
CA LEU A 30 -5.68 -0.21 4.96
C LEU A 30 -6.74 -1.17 4.43
N LEU A 31 -6.31 -2.28 3.82
CA LEU A 31 -7.21 -3.30 3.30
C LEU A 31 -8.04 -3.97 4.41
N ARG A 32 -7.44 -4.23 5.58
CA ARG A 32 -8.17 -4.75 6.75
C ARG A 32 -9.22 -3.77 7.25
N ALA A 33 -8.89 -2.48 7.33
CA ALA A 33 -9.84 -1.42 7.68
C ALA A 33 -10.98 -1.30 6.66
N ALA A 34 -10.70 -1.59 5.39
CA ALA A 34 -11.68 -1.64 4.31
C ALA A 34 -12.49 -2.96 4.25
N GLY A 35 -12.27 -3.90 5.18
CA GLY A 35 -13.04 -5.14 5.31
C GLY A 35 -12.43 -6.38 4.65
N LEU A 36 -11.25 -6.29 4.02
CA LEU A 36 -10.56 -7.48 3.52
C LEU A 36 -9.87 -8.25 4.65
N ARG A 37 -10.07 -9.57 4.67
CA ARG A 37 -9.34 -10.48 5.56
C ARG A 37 -7.96 -10.76 4.98
N ILE A 38 -6.96 -9.98 5.39
CA ILE A 38 -5.56 -10.18 5.01
C ILE A 38 -4.81 -10.78 6.20
N GLY A 39 -4.32 -12.01 6.03
CA GLY A 39 -3.50 -12.72 7.01
C GLY A 39 -2.05 -12.25 7.01
N PRO A 40 -1.31 -12.46 8.12
CA PRO A 40 0.10 -12.06 8.24
C PRO A 40 1.03 -12.84 7.30
N ASP A 41 0.68 -14.10 6.98
CA ASP A 41 1.31 -14.94 5.96
C ASP A 41 1.38 -14.20 4.61
N ARG A 42 0.26 -13.66 4.15
CA ARG A 42 0.21 -12.93 2.87
C ARG A 42 1.00 -11.64 2.86
N VAL A 43 1.19 -11.03 4.01
CA VAL A 43 2.02 -9.83 4.15
C VAL A 43 3.49 -10.20 3.91
N VAL A 44 3.95 -11.31 4.50
CA VAL A 44 5.30 -11.83 4.27
C VAL A 44 5.49 -12.21 2.81
N ASP A 45 4.52 -12.93 2.22
CA ASP A 45 4.56 -13.32 0.81
C ASP A 45 4.61 -12.09 -0.12
N CYS A 46 3.87 -11.02 0.21
CA CYS A 46 3.92 -9.78 -0.56
C CYS A 46 5.31 -9.13 -0.53
N VAL A 47 5.97 -9.11 0.62
CA VAL A 47 7.32 -8.56 0.73
C VAL A 47 8.28 -9.34 -0.16
N GLN A 48 8.27 -10.67 -0.05
CA GLN A 48 9.11 -11.55 -0.88
C GLN A 48 8.81 -11.37 -2.38
N ALA A 49 7.54 -11.35 -2.76
CA ALA A 49 7.13 -11.16 -4.15
C ALA A 49 7.59 -9.81 -4.72
N LEU A 50 7.52 -8.74 -3.93
CA LEU A 50 8.00 -7.41 -4.34
C LEU A 50 9.53 -7.36 -4.46
N GLU A 51 10.26 -8.04 -3.58
CA GLU A 51 11.73 -8.16 -3.67
C GLU A 51 12.15 -8.89 -4.96
N ILE A 52 11.40 -9.92 -5.37
CA ILE A 52 11.66 -10.67 -6.61
C ILE A 52 11.23 -9.88 -7.85
N ALA A 53 10.05 -9.25 -7.82
CA ALA A 53 9.49 -8.55 -8.97
C ALA A 53 10.27 -7.29 -9.34
N GLY A 54 10.96 -6.68 -8.37
CA GLY A 54 11.55 -5.36 -8.54
C GLY A 54 10.46 -4.29 -8.50
N PRO A 55 10.27 -3.58 -7.39
CA PRO A 55 9.10 -2.74 -7.21
C PRO A 55 9.46 -1.27 -7.51
N GLN A 56 10.03 -1.01 -8.70
CA GLN A 56 10.54 0.32 -9.08
C GLN A 56 9.43 1.25 -9.54
N ARG A 57 8.36 0.73 -10.16
CA ARG A 57 7.23 1.51 -10.64
C ARG A 57 5.97 1.19 -9.83
N ARG A 58 5.06 2.16 -9.77
CA ARG A 58 3.74 2.01 -9.15
C ARG A 58 2.96 0.82 -9.70
N GLU A 59 3.05 0.56 -11.00
CA GLU A 59 2.37 -0.55 -11.66
C GLU A 59 2.88 -1.91 -11.16
N ASP A 60 4.18 -2.04 -10.90
CA ASP A 60 4.79 -3.27 -10.39
C ASP A 60 4.24 -3.61 -9.00
N TRP A 61 4.06 -2.59 -8.15
CA TRP A 61 3.37 -2.74 -6.86
C TRP A 61 1.92 -3.20 -7.04
N TYR A 62 1.18 -2.57 -7.94
CA TYR A 62 -0.24 -2.88 -8.16
C TYR A 62 -0.43 -4.35 -8.57
N TRP A 63 0.31 -4.80 -9.58
CA TRP A 63 0.17 -6.16 -10.09
C TRP A 63 0.67 -7.20 -9.08
N THR A 64 1.83 -6.96 -8.46
CA THR A 64 2.40 -7.90 -7.49
C THR A 64 1.49 -8.05 -6.27
N MET A 65 1.04 -6.95 -5.67
CA MET A 65 0.19 -7.01 -4.49
C MET A 65 -1.21 -7.57 -4.80
N SER A 66 -1.79 -7.23 -5.96
CA SER A 66 -3.09 -7.78 -6.33
C SER A 66 -3.03 -9.29 -6.55
N ALA A 67 -1.94 -9.81 -7.13
CA ALA A 67 -1.74 -11.25 -7.33
C ALA A 67 -1.61 -12.02 -6.01
N VAL A 68 -0.93 -11.45 -5.01
CA VAL A 68 -0.70 -12.13 -3.71
C VAL A 68 -1.88 -11.94 -2.75
N LEU A 69 -2.48 -10.75 -2.70
CA LEU A 69 -3.50 -10.42 -1.69
C LEU A 69 -4.91 -10.84 -2.07
N LEU A 70 -5.26 -10.88 -3.36
CA LEU A 70 -6.62 -11.17 -3.79
C LEU A 70 -6.82 -12.66 -4.03
N SER A 71 -7.86 -13.22 -3.41
CA SER A 71 -8.29 -14.61 -3.66
C SER A 71 -9.59 -14.69 -4.45
N ARG A 72 -10.34 -13.58 -4.52
CA ARG A 72 -11.65 -13.50 -5.15
C ARG A 72 -11.76 -12.22 -5.93
N GLN A 73 -12.43 -12.27 -7.08
CA GLN A 73 -12.66 -11.11 -7.93
C GLN A 73 -13.42 -9.99 -7.20
N GLU A 74 -14.35 -10.34 -6.32
CA GLU A 74 -15.16 -9.41 -5.51
C GLU A 74 -14.30 -8.47 -4.63
N GLN A 75 -13.06 -8.86 -4.32
CA GLN A 75 -12.14 -8.05 -3.51
C GLN A 75 -11.46 -6.94 -4.33
N ARG A 76 -11.47 -7.06 -5.66
CA ARG A 76 -10.76 -6.16 -6.59
C ARG A 76 -11.20 -4.70 -6.48
N PRO A 77 -12.51 -4.37 -6.43
CA PRO A 77 -12.94 -2.97 -6.32
C PRO A 77 -12.44 -2.28 -5.04
N ILE A 78 -12.44 -2.99 -3.90
CA ILE A 78 -11.97 -2.45 -2.63
C ILE A 78 -10.45 -2.25 -2.66
N PHE A 79 -9.73 -3.21 -3.24
CA PHE A 79 -8.29 -3.11 -3.44
C PHE A 79 -7.92 -1.90 -4.32
N ASP A 80 -8.62 -1.70 -5.44
CA ASP A 80 -8.35 -0.61 -6.36
C ASP A 80 -8.55 0.76 -5.69
N GLN A 81 -9.63 0.92 -4.92
CA GLN A 81 -9.88 2.13 -4.14
C GLN A 81 -8.80 2.36 -3.08
N ALA A 82 -8.45 1.33 -2.31
CA ALA A 82 -7.38 1.42 -1.31
C ALA A 82 -6.03 1.79 -1.94
N PHE A 83 -5.71 1.20 -3.09
CA PHE A 83 -4.48 1.47 -3.82
C PHE A 83 -4.43 2.90 -4.36
N GLN A 84 -5.55 3.42 -4.86
CA GLN A 84 -5.67 4.82 -5.26
C GLN A 84 -5.45 5.77 -4.08
N ILE A 85 -6.06 5.51 -2.93
CA ILE A 85 -5.90 6.33 -1.71
C ILE A 85 -4.44 6.31 -1.24
N PHE A 86 -3.85 5.12 -1.14
CA PHE A 86 -2.47 4.93 -0.69
C PHE A 86 -1.46 5.68 -1.56
N TRP A 87 -1.70 5.76 -2.88
CA TRP A 87 -0.78 6.41 -3.83
C TRP A 87 -1.07 7.89 -4.11
N ARG A 88 -2.20 8.44 -3.66
CA ARG A 88 -2.60 9.84 -3.90
C ARG A 88 -2.02 10.80 -2.87
N ASP A 89 -1.94 10.37 -1.61
CA ASP A 89 -1.18 11.06 -0.55
C ASP A 89 -0.79 10.05 0.55
N PRO A 90 0.46 9.55 0.55
CA PRO A 90 0.93 8.61 1.56
C PRO A 90 0.81 9.16 2.99
N LYS A 91 0.95 10.48 3.18
CA LYS A 91 0.79 11.14 4.49
C LYS A 91 -0.68 11.21 4.93
N LEU A 92 -1.61 11.29 3.98
CA LEU A 92 -3.04 11.22 4.29
C LEU A 92 -3.44 9.80 4.73
N ALA A 93 -2.95 8.78 4.04
CA ALA A 93 -3.16 7.38 4.44
C ALA A 93 -2.58 7.11 5.84
N GLU A 94 -1.37 7.60 6.12
CA GLU A 94 -0.74 7.51 7.44
C GLU A 94 -1.54 8.25 8.53
N ARG A 95 -2.03 9.48 8.26
CA ARG A 95 -2.89 10.24 9.17
C ARG A 95 -4.24 9.56 9.42
N MET A 96 -4.87 9.02 8.38
CA MET A 96 -6.13 8.28 8.52
C MET A 96 -5.93 7.02 9.39
N MET A 97 -4.80 6.32 9.24
CA MET A 97 -4.45 5.20 10.11
C MET A 97 -4.21 5.64 11.57
N GLN A 98 -3.58 6.79 11.81
CA GLN A 98 -3.40 7.34 13.15
C GLN A 98 -4.72 7.75 13.83
N VAL A 99 -5.75 8.07 13.04
CA VAL A 99 -7.09 8.42 13.55
C VAL A 99 -7.94 7.17 13.82
N LEU A 100 -7.80 6.11 13.01
CA LEU A 100 -8.62 4.90 13.11
C LEU A 100 -8.10 3.87 14.13
N LEU A 101 -6.81 3.93 14.48
CA LEU A 101 -6.25 3.13 15.56
C LEU A 101 -6.67 3.79 16.90
N PRO A 102 -7.38 3.08 17.80
CA PRO A 102 -7.51 3.56 19.17
C PRO A 102 -6.10 3.82 19.68
N LYS A 103 -5.86 5.01 20.24
CA LYS A 103 -4.58 5.28 20.90
C LYS A 103 -4.47 4.29 22.06
N ALA A 104 -3.77 3.19 21.83
CA ALA A 104 -3.30 2.30 22.88
C ALA A 104 -2.21 3.07 23.64
N HIS A 105 -2.64 4.05 24.44
CA HIS A 105 -1.87 4.55 25.55
C HIS A 105 -1.89 3.44 26.60
N GLY A 106 -1.01 2.47 26.45
CA GLY A 106 -0.58 1.67 27.59
C GLY A 106 0.28 2.58 28.47
N ARG A 107 -0.34 3.25 29.43
CA ARG A 107 0.35 3.76 30.62
C ARG A 107 0.31 2.65 31.68
N ALA A 108 1.48 2.37 32.26
CA ALA A 108 1.79 1.66 33.51
C ALA A 108 2.98 0.72 33.25
N ALA A 109 4.09 0.72 33.99
CA ALA A 109 4.39 1.29 35.30
C ALA A 109 5.85 1.78 35.33
#